data_AF-A0A915PTT8-F1
#
_entry.id   AF-A0A915PTT8-F1
#
_cell.length_a   1.000
_cell.length_b   1.000
_cell.length_c   1.000
_cell.angle_alpha   90.00
_cell.angle_beta   90.00
_cell.angle_gamma   90.00
#
_symmetry.space_group_name_H-M   'P 1'
#
loop_
_entity.id
_entity.type
_entity.pdbx_description
1 polymer ?
#
loop_
_entity_poly.entity_id
_entity_poly.type
_entity_poly.pdbx_seq_one_letter_code
_entity_poly.pdbx_strand_id
1 'polypeptide(L)'
;MGFIIRDERYGCGEYICTVMLAFGASLFLLSNNSKTFNSNAFLSSNRVTTFSGICLMFGYLLFDAFTLNWQKKLFDVRPRVSRYQMMFGVNIFSMILCLVTLVMEGKLLSPFQFLVTHEGFARDIILLSLTGALGQVAIYATIERFGPVIFAVMMTLRQILSILLSAIAYGHPMSALSIFGLMITFAAIFGTIYTRHHRTT
;
A
#
# COMPACT_ATOMS: atom_id res chain seq x y z
N MET A 1 -10.82 -0.61 -11.38
CA MET A 1 -12.01 -0.72 -10.51
C MET A 1 -12.82 0.57 -10.36
N GLY A 2 -12.25 1.78 -10.51
CA GLY A 2 -13.03 3.03 -10.53
C GLY A 2 -14.09 3.09 -11.63
N PHE A 3 -13.81 2.49 -12.80
CA PHE A 3 -14.77 2.39 -13.91
C PHE A 3 -15.99 1.52 -13.57
N ILE A 4 -15.76 0.33 -12.99
CA ILE A 4 -16.82 -0.66 -12.68
C ILE A 4 -17.72 -0.21 -11.51
N ILE A 5 -17.20 0.59 -10.57
CA ILE A 5 -17.92 0.95 -9.34
C ILE A 5 -18.48 2.39 -9.40
N ARG A 6 -17.90 3.29 -10.22
CA ARG A 6 -18.19 4.74 -10.21
C ARG A 6 -18.49 5.35 -11.58
N ASP A 7 -18.50 4.57 -12.65
CA ASP A 7 -18.82 5.02 -14.02
C ASP A 7 -18.00 6.25 -14.48
N GLU A 8 -16.81 6.43 -13.89
CA GLU A 8 -15.87 7.48 -14.30
C GLU A 8 -15.19 7.02 -15.58
N ARG A 9 -15.55 7.65 -16.71
CA ARG A 9 -14.86 7.42 -17.99
C ARG A 9 -13.45 7.96 -17.90
N TYR A 10 -12.44 7.11 -17.80
CA TYR A 10 -11.04 7.54 -17.91
C TYR A 10 -10.70 7.88 -19.37
N GLY A 11 -10.01 8.99 -19.58
CA GLY A 11 -9.50 9.31 -20.93
C GLY A 11 -8.37 8.37 -21.33
N CYS A 12 -8.15 8.15 -22.63
CA CYS A 12 -7.03 7.32 -23.11
C CYS A 12 -5.67 7.75 -22.52
N GLY A 13 -5.47 9.05 -22.28
CA GLY A 13 -4.25 9.56 -21.64
C GLY A 13 -4.01 9.06 -20.21
N GLU A 14 -5.08 8.91 -19.41
CA GLU A 14 -4.97 8.39 -18.03
C GLU A 14 -4.62 6.89 -18.03
N TYR A 15 -5.13 6.15 -19.02
CA TYR A 15 -4.81 4.73 -19.18
C TYR A 15 -3.33 4.54 -19.52
N ILE A 16 -2.82 5.30 -20.49
CA ILE A 16 -1.41 5.25 -20.88
C ILE A 16 -0.50 5.60 -19.70
N CYS A 17 -0.81 6.67 -18.94
CA CYS A 17 -0.02 7.06 -17.78
C CYS A 17 -0.03 5.97 -16.69
N THR A 18 -1.17 5.31 -16.45
CA THR A 18 -1.27 4.25 -15.43
C THR A 18 -0.49 2.99 -15.83
N VAL A 19 -0.54 2.61 -17.12
CA VAL A 19 0.25 1.48 -17.64
C VAL A 19 1.75 1.79 -17.58
N MET A 20 2.14 2.99 -17.96
CA MET A 20 3.53 3.44 -17.89
C MET A 20 4.04 3.49 -16.44
N LEU A 21 3.20 3.91 -15.50
CA LEU A 21 3.49 3.89 -14.06
C LEU A 21 3.73 2.46 -13.57
N ALA A 22 2.82 1.53 -13.90
CA ALA A 22 2.95 0.13 -13.51
C ALA A 22 4.21 -0.53 -14.10
N PHE A 23 4.51 -0.23 -15.37
CA PHE A 23 5.69 -0.74 -16.05
C PHE A 23 6.99 -0.19 -15.42
N GLY A 24 7.08 1.13 -15.20
CA GLY A 24 8.23 1.77 -14.56
C GLY A 24 8.48 1.24 -13.15
N ALA A 25 7.42 1.13 -12.34
CA ALA A 25 7.51 0.62 -10.97
C ALA A 25 7.92 -0.86 -10.94
N SER A 26 7.39 -1.68 -11.84
CA SER A 26 7.78 -3.10 -11.96
C SER A 26 9.25 -3.25 -12.35
N LEU A 27 9.71 -2.46 -13.32
CA LEU A 27 11.10 -2.51 -13.80
C LEU A 27 12.08 -2.05 -12.71
N PHE A 28 11.71 -1.01 -11.96
CA PHE A 28 12.46 -0.54 -10.79
C PHE A 28 12.55 -1.60 -9.69
N LEU A 29 11.40 -2.17 -9.28
CA LEU A 29 11.34 -3.17 -8.22
C LEU A 29 12.09 -4.46 -8.59
N LEU A 30 11.96 -4.94 -9.82
CA LEU A 30 12.64 -6.15 -10.28
C LEU A 30 14.16 -5.93 -10.35
N SER A 31 14.60 -4.77 -10.85
CA SER A 31 16.02 -4.44 -10.93
C SER A 31 16.68 -4.29 -9.56
N ASN A 32 15.97 -3.73 -8.59
CA ASN A 32 16.49 -3.57 -7.23
C ASN A 32 16.53 -4.89 -6.46
N ASN A 33 15.53 -5.77 -6.65
CA ASN A 33 15.48 -7.07 -5.98
C ASN A 33 16.38 -8.14 -6.64
N SER A 34 16.83 -7.93 -7.89
CA SER A 34 17.69 -8.88 -8.61
C SER A 34 19.05 -9.13 -7.93
N LYS A 35 19.59 -8.17 -7.15
CA LYS A 35 20.85 -8.38 -6.41
C LYS A 35 20.69 -9.23 -5.16
N THR A 36 19.50 -9.21 -4.53
CA THR A 36 19.13 -10.12 -3.43
C THR A 36 18.73 -11.51 -3.96
N PHE A 37 18.36 -11.61 -5.24
CA PHE A 37 17.96 -12.86 -5.90
C PHE A 37 19.12 -13.78 -6.31
N ASN A 38 20.37 -13.37 -6.06
CA ASN A 38 21.57 -14.14 -6.44
C ASN A 38 22.12 -15.05 -5.31
N SER A 39 21.37 -15.21 -4.20
CA SER A 39 21.69 -16.19 -3.17
C SER A 39 20.67 -17.33 -3.20
N ASN A 40 20.93 -18.40 -3.98
CA ASN A 40 20.60 -19.83 -3.79
C ASN A 40 19.27 -20.27 -3.08
N ALA A 41 18.29 -19.39 -2.89
CA ALA A 41 17.08 -19.61 -2.09
C ALA A 41 15.82 -19.70 -2.97
N PHE A 42 15.88 -19.19 -4.20
CA PHE A 42 14.77 -19.33 -5.16
C PHE A 42 14.75 -20.72 -5.82
N LEU A 43 15.91 -21.36 -5.98
CA LEU A 43 16.01 -22.72 -6.50
C LEU A 43 15.53 -23.80 -5.51
N SER A 44 15.43 -23.46 -4.21
CA SER A 44 14.95 -24.34 -3.15
C SER A 44 13.49 -24.05 -2.72
N SER A 45 12.84 -23.02 -3.29
CA SER A 45 11.43 -22.75 -3.01
C SER A 45 10.54 -23.46 -4.05
N ASN A 46 9.89 -24.52 -3.57
CA ASN A 46 8.94 -25.38 -4.28
C ASN A 46 8.03 -24.58 -5.24
N ARG A 47 7.91 -24.96 -6.52
CA ARG A 47 7.10 -24.23 -7.55
C ARG A 47 5.65 -23.90 -7.10
N VAL A 48 5.13 -24.65 -6.13
CA VAL A 48 3.81 -24.45 -5.50
C VAL A 48 3.74 -23.16 -4.67
N THR A 49 4.82 -22.75 -3.99
CA THR A 49 4.85 -21.51 -3.18
C THR A 49 4.88 -20.26 -4.06
N THR A 50 5.51 -20.32 -5.24
CA THR A 50 5.55 -19.21 -6.20
C THR A 50 4.17 -18.95 -6.82
N PHE A 51 3.45 -19.99 -7.26
CA PHE A 51 2.10 -19.80 -7.82
C PHE A 51 1.09 -19.35 -6.75
N SER A 52 1.15 -19.95 -5.55
CA SER A 52 0.33 -19.53 -4.40
C SER A 52 0.61 -18.07 -4.02
N GLY A 53 1.88 -17.66 -3.98
CA GLY A 53 2.28 -16.27 -3.68
C GLY A 53 1.78 -15.26 -4.71
N ILE A 54 1.84 -15.58 -6.00
CA ILE A 54 1.28 -14.73 -7.07
C ILE A 54 -0.24 -14.61 -6.93
N CYS A 55 -0.93 -15.72 -6.67
CA CYS A 55 -2.38 -15.73 -6.45
C CYS A 55 -2.77 -14.88 -5.22
N LEU A 56 -2.05 -15.01 -4.11
CA LEU A 56 -2.27 -14.23 -2.90
C LEU A 56 -2.00 -12.73 -3.11
N MET A 57 -0.95 -12.36 -3.85
CA MET A 57 -0.68 -10.96 -4.21
C MET A 57 -1.77 -10.38 -5.10
N PHE A 58 -2.25 -11.15 -6.09
CA PHE A 58 -3.36 -10.72 -6.94
C PHE A 58 -4.64 -10.49 -6.12
N GLY A 59 -4.96 -11.43 -5.21
CA GLY A 59 -6.08 -11.28 -4.28
C GLY A 59 -5.94 -10.06 -3.38
N TYR A 60 -4.75 -9.85 -2.80
CA TYR A 60 -4.45 -8.67 -1.98
C TYR A 60 -4.71 -7.36 -2.73
N LEU A 61 -4.19 -7.22 -3.96
CA LEU A 61 -4.39 -6.00 -4.77
C LEU A 61 -5.86 -5.79 -5.16
N LEU A 62 -6.60 -6.87 -5.44
CA LEU A 62 -8.03 -6.81 -5.71
C LEU A 62 -8.81 -6.30 -4.49
N PHE A 63 -8.56 -6.87 -3.32
CA PHE A 63 -9.23 -6.46 -2.08
C PHE A 63 -8.84 -5.05 -1.64
N ASP A 64 -7.58 -4.66 -1.80
CA ASP A 64 -7.12 -3.30 -1.50
C ASP A 64 -7.80 -2.27 -2.41
N ALA A 65 -7.86 -2.55 -3.72
CA ALA A 65 -8.55 -1.71 -4.69
C ALA A 65 -10.07 -1.64 -4.42
N PHE A 66 -10.70 -2.76 -4.05
CA PHE A 66 -12.12 -2.78 -3.71
C PHE A 66 -12.40 -1.98 -2.44
N THR A 67 -11.60 -2.18 -1.40
CA THR A 67 -11.75 -1.52 -0.10
C THR A 67 -11.71 0.00 -0.27
N LEU A 68 -10.69 0.56 -0.91
CA LEU A 68 -10.57 2.02 -1.09
C LEU A 68 -11.74 2.65 -1.87
N ASN A 69 -12.30 1.92 -2.84
CA ASN A 69 -13.46 2.39 -3.59
C ASN A 69 -14.76 2.29 -2.78
N TRP A 70 -14.92 1.22 -2.00
CA TRP A 70 -16.05 1.04 -1.09
C TRP A 70 -16.03 2.07 0.04
N GLN A 71 -14.85 2.33 0.61
CA GLN A 71 -14.62 3.37 1.60
C GLN A 71 -15.14 4.72 1.11
N LYS A 72 -14.80 5.10 -0.14
CA LYS A 72 -15.31 6.34 -0.74
C LYS A 72 -16.84 6.32 -0.95
N LYS A 73 -17.39 5.23 -1.46
CA LYS A 73 -18.85 5.09 -1.66
C LYS A 73 -19.62 5.23 -0.34
N LEU A 74 -19.08 4.70 0.76
CA LEU A 74 -19.66 4.83 2.10
C LEU A 74 -19.65 6.27 2.60
N PHE A 75 -18.65 7.08 2.22
CA PHE A 75 -18.61 8.52 2.50
C PHE A 75 -19.63 9.31 1.67
N ASP A 76 -19.95 8.86 0.45
CA ASP A 76 -20.85 9.55 -0.48
C ASP A 76 -22.34 9.20 -0.30
N VAL A 77 -22.68 8.06 0.32
CA VAL A 77 -24.07 7.64 0.58
C VAL A 77 -24.64 8.38 1.80
N ARG A 78 -25.82 9.01 1.67
CA ARG A 78 -26.55 9.63 2.79
C ARG A 78 -27.10 8.54 3.75
N PRO A 79 -26.99 8.70 5.07
CA PRO A 79 -26.43 9.82 5.84
C PRO A 79 -24.90 9.80 5.91
N ARG A 80 -24.27 10.98 5.94
CA ARG A 80 -22.81 11.15 6.00
C ARG A 80 -22.23 10.43 7.21
N VAL A 81 -21.64 9.25 6.99
CA VAL A 81 -20.88 8.55 8.03
C VAL A 81 -19.62 9.36 8.32
N SER A 82 -19.39 9.72 9.58
CA SER A 82 -18.19 10.47 9.98
C SER A 82 -16.95 9.61 9.80
N ARG A 83 -15.83 10.18 9.30
CA ARG A 83 -14.52 9.50 9.19
C ARG A 83 -14.13 8.74 10.45
N TYR A 84 -14.45 9.33 11.60
CA TYR A 84 -14.14 8.75 12.90
C TYR A 84 -14.96 7.48 13.20
N GLN A 85 -16.23 7.43 12.80
CA GLN A 85 -17.08 6.25 12.97
C GLN A 85 -16.60 5.09 12.09
N MET A 86 -16.17 5.41 10.88
CA MET A 86 -15.65 4.41 9.94
C MET A 86 -14.29 3.87 10.38
N MET A 87 -13.39 4.75 10.84
CA MET A 87 -12.11 4.35 11.43
C MET A 87 -12.31 3.47 12.67
N PHE A 88 -13.27 3.81 13.54
CA PHE A 88 -13.62 3.01 14.71
C PHE A 88 -14.15 1.62 14.31
N GLY A 89 -15.05 1.55 13.33
CA GLY A 89 -15.59 0.29 12.83
C GLY A 89 -14.50 -0.64 12.28
N VAL A 90 -13.63 -0.13 11.41
CA VAL A 90 -12.52 -0.91 10.85
C VAL A 90 -11.56 -1.39 11.94
N ASN A 91 -11.21 -0.54 12.91
CA ASN A 91 -10.31 -0.92 13.99
C ASN A 91 -10.95 -1.95 14.95
N ILE A 92 -12.25 -1.88 15.22
CA ILE A 92 -12.96 -2.91 16.00
C ILE A 92 -12.97 -4.24 15.27
N PHE A 93 -13.37 -4.27 13.99
CA PHE A 93 -13.39 -5.51 13.22
C PHE A 93 -11.98 -6.09 13.09
N SER A 94 -10.96 -5.26 12.90
CA SER A 94 -9.56 -5.68 12.91
C SER A 94 -9.13 -6.29 14.25
N MET A 95 -9.57 -5.70 15.37
CA MET A 95 -9.28 -6.24 16.70
C MET A 95 -9.93 -7.61 16.90
N ILE A 96 -11.20 -7.76 16.52
CA ILE A 96 -11.93 -9.03 16.63
C ILE A 96 -11.27 -10.11 15.77
N LEU A 97 -10.97 -9.82 14.50
CA LEU A 97 -10.32 -10.77 13.61
C LEU A 97 -8.94 -11.18 14.13
N CYS A 98 -8.14 -10.22 14.61
CA CYS A 98 -6.85 -10.50 15.21
C CYS A 98 -6.99 -11.41 16.45
N LEU A 99 -7.93 -11.10 17.35
CA LEU A 99 -8.20 -11.89 18.55
C LEU A 99 -8.64 -13.32 18.19
N VAL A 100 -9.53 -13.50 17.22
CA VAL A 100 -9.97 -14.82 16.76
C VAL A 100 -8.79 -15.62 16.19
N THR A 101 -7.92 -15.00 15.39
CA THR A 101 -6.73 -15.68 14.85
C THR A 101 -5.75 -16.10 15.96
N LEU A 102 -5.53 -15.25 16.96
CA LEU A 102 -4.67 -15.55 18.11
C LEU A 102 -5.25 -16.68 18.98
N VAL A 103 -6.57 -16.72 19.16
CA VAL A 103 -7.27 -17.81 19.86
C VAL A 103 -7.11 -19.12 19.10
N MET A 104 -7.32 -19.11 17.78
CA MET A 104 -7.19 -20.31 16.94
C MET A 104 -5.77 -20.88 16.94
N GLU A 105 -4.75 -20.02 16.99
CA GLU A 105 -3.35 -20.47 17.12
C GLU A 105 -2.97 -20.89 18.55
N GLY A 106 -3.81 -20.61 19.56
CA GLY A 106 -3.52 -20.88 20.97
C GLY A 106 -2.40 -20.03 21.57
N LYS A 107 -1.98 -18.95 20.89
CA LYS A 107 -0.82 -18.13 21.27
C LYS A 107 -1.17 -16.87 22.05
N LEU A 108 -2.38 -16.75 22.58
CA LEU A 108 -2.84 -15.53 23.26
C LEU A 108 -1.90 -15.06 24.38
N LEU A 109 -1.32 -15.97 25.17
CA LEU A 109 -0.47 -15.60 26.32
C LEU A 109 0.96 -15.22 25.93
N SER A 110 1.43 -15.64 24.76
CA SER A 110 2.81 -15.43 24.32
C SER A 110 3.17 -13.94 24.13
N PRO A 111 2.34 -13.10 23.47
CA PRO A 111 2.55 -11.65 23.40
C PRO A 111 2.53 -10.96 24.77
N PHE A 112 1.63 -11.39 25.68
CA PHE A 112 1.54 -10.79 27.02
C PHE A 112 2.77 -11.10 27.87
N GLN A 113 3.26 -12.35 27.81
CA GLN A 113 4.52 -12.72 28.48
C GLN A 113 5.70 -11.93 27.92
N PHE A 114 5.75 -11.72 26.61
CA PHE A 114 6.80 -10.92 25.98
C PHE A 114 6.77 -9.45 26.42
N LEU A 115 5.56 -8.87 26.56
CA LEU A 115 5.35 -7.51 27.07
C LEU A 115 5.86 -7.33 28.51
N VAL A 116 5.63 -8.32 29.37
CA VAL A 116 6.05 -8.27 30.78
C VAL A 116 7.55 -8.54 30.93
N THR A 117 8.13 -9.38 30.07
CA THR A 117 9.53 -9.79 30.17
C THR A 117 10.51 -8.73 29.66
N HIS A 118 10.11 -7.89 28.69
CA HIS A 118 10.99 -6.88 28.10
C HIS A 118 10.60 -5.45 28.49
N GLU A 119 11.37 -4.87 29.41
CA GLU A 119 11.28 -3.44 29.75
C GLU A 119 11.71 -2.58 28.55
N GLY A 120 10.73 -1.98 27.87
CA GLY A 120 10.93 -1.14 26.68
C GLY A 120 9.96 -1.45 25.56
N PHE A 121 9.57 -2.72 25.40
CA PHE A 121 8.66 -3.16 24.35
C PHE A 121 7.28 -2.49 24.44
N ALA A 122 6.78 -2.27 25.66
CA ALA A 122 5.53 -1.54 25.89
C ALA A 122 5.60 -0.08 25.38
N ARG A 123 6.75 0.59 25.51
CA ARG A 123 6.93 1.97 25.00
C ARG A 123 6.91 1.98 23.47
N ASP A 124 7.59 1.03 22.85
CA ASP A 124 7.62 0.91 21.38
C ASP A 124 6.23 0.62 20.82
N ILE A 125 5.45 -0.25 21.47
CA ILE A 125 4.06 -0.52 21.07
C ILE A 125 3.20 0.74 21.17
N ILE A 126 3.31 1.50 22.28
CA ILE A 126 2.49 2.71 22.46
C ILE A 126 2.87 3.75 21.40
N LEU A 127 4.16 3.96 21.14
CA LEU A 127 4.62 4.88 20.10
C LEU A 127 4.18 4.43 18.71
N LEU A 128 4.28 3.14 18.40
CA LEU A 128 3.82 2.56 17.13
C LEU A 128 2.30 2.70 16.97
N SER A 129 1.53 2.48 18.04
CA SER A 129 0.07 2.62 18.04
C SER A 129 -0.35 4.08 17.86
N LEU A 130 0.30 5.02 18.57
CA LEU A 130 -0.02 6.44 18.47
C LEU A 130 0.31 6.99 17.08
N THR A 131 1.50 6.67 16.56
CA THR A 131 1.89 7.06 15.19
C THR A 131 1.00 6.40 14.13
N GLY A 132 0.63 5.13 14.34
CA GLY A 132 -0.32 4.41 13.49
C GLY A 132 -1.71 5.06 13.48
N ALA A 133 -2.24 5.44 14.64
CA ALA A 133 -3.53 6.11 14.77
C ALA A 133 -3.53 7.49 14.08
N LEU A 134 -2.47 8.29 14.29
CA LEU A 134 -2.30 9.57 13.59
C LEU A 134 -2.20 9.37 12.07
N GLY A 135 -1.48 8.34 11.62
CA GLY A 135 -1.38 7.96 10.22
C GLY A 135 -2.73 7.59 9.62
N GLN A 136 -3.52 6.76 10.32
CA GLN A 136 -4.87 6.38 9.89
C GLN A 136 -5.78 7.61 9.74
N VAL A 137 -5.76 8.56 10.70
CA VAL A 137 -6.52 9.81 10.58
C VAL A 137 -6.10 10.60 9.33
N ALA A 138 -4.80 10.72 9.07
CA ALA A 138 -4.29 11.40 7.89
C ALA A 138 -4.72 10.71 6.58
N ILE A 139 -4.74 9.37 6.56
CA ILE A 139 -5.21 8.55 5.42
C ILE A 139 -6.69 8.82 5.16
N TYR A 140 -7.55 8.71 6.18
CA TYR A 140 -8.98 8.94 6.04
C TYR A 140 -9.30 10.39 5.65
N ALA A 141 -8.60 11.37 6.21
CA ALA A 141 -8.74 12.77 5.84
C ALA A 141 -8.35 13.03 4.37
N THR A 142 -7.30 12.35 3.89
CA THR A 142 -6.87 12.40 2.50
C THR A 142 -7.91 11.79 1.57
N ILE A 143 -8.40 10.58 1.88
CA ILE A 143 -9.37 9.87 1.04
C ILE A 143 -10.66 10.67 0.91
N GLU A 144 -11.14 11.30 1.98
CA GLU A 144 -12.35 12.13 1.90
C GLU A 144 -12.12 13.38 1.04
N ARG A 145 -11.00 14.09 1.22
CA ARG A 145 -10.78 15.38 0.56
C ARG A 145 -10.34 15.25 -0.90
N PHE A 146 -9.51 14.27 -1.22
CA PHE A 146 -8.85 14.12 -2.52
C PHE A 146 -9.28 12.84 -3.28
N GLY A 147 -10.00 11.95 -2.61
CA GLY A 147 -10.43 10.68 -3.17
C GLY A 147 -9.34 9.60 -3.19
N PRO A 148 -9.74 8.35 -3.46
CA PRO A 148 -8.86 7.17 -3.38
C PRO A 148 -7.77 7.15 -4.45
N VAL A 149 -7.97 7.83 -5.59
CA VAL A 149 -6.97 7.87 -6.67
C VAL A 149 -5.75 8.70 -6.26
N ILE A 150 -5.95 9.87 -5.64
CA ILE A 150 -4.84 10.70 -5.16
C ILE A 150 -4.12 10.02 -3.99
N PHE A 151 -4.88 9.35 -3.12
CA PHE A 151 -4.31 8.53 -2.06
C PHE A 151 -3.37 7.43 -2.61
N ALA A 152 -3.79 6.70 -3.64
CA ALA A 152 -2.95 5.69 -4.28
C ALA A 152 -1.66 6.29 -4.87
N VAL A 153 -1.74 7.45 -5.52
CA VAL A 153 -0.56 8.16 -6.04
C VAL A 153 0.38 8.63 -4.91
N MET A 154 -0.15 9.12 -3.79
CA MET A 154 0.69 9.49 -2.64
C MET A 154 1.35 8.27 -2.00
N MET A 155 0.67 7.13 -1.94
CA MET A 155 1.26 5.88 -1.46
C MET A 155 2.42 5.41 -2.35
N THR A 156 2.26 5.44 -3.66
CA THR A 156 3.33 5.04 -4.59
C THR A 156 4.52 5.99 -4.51
N LEU A 157 4.28 7.31 -4.47
CA LEU A 157 5.33 8.32 -4.27
C LEU A 157 6.12 8.07 -2.98
N ARG A 158 5.43 7.85 -1.86
CA ARG A 158 6.05 7.53 -0.56
C ARG A 158 6.94 6.28 -0.67
N GLN A 159 6.44 5.22 -1.29
CA GLN A 159 7.19 3.97 -1.47
C GLN A 159 8.47 4.20 -2.28
N ILE A 160 8.35 4.91 -3.41
CA ILE A 160 9.48 5.19 -4.31
C ILE A 160 10.53 6.06 -3.62
N LEU A 161 10.11 7.13 -2.95
CA LEU A 161 11.03 8.01 -2.21
C LEU A 161 11.74 7.26 -1.07
N SER A 162 11.01 6.39 -0.35
CA SER A 162 11.62 5.57 0.69
C SER A 162 12.67 4.62 0.13
N ILE A 163 12.42 4.00 -1.03
CA ILE A 163 13.39 3.09 -1.66
C ILE A 163 14.59 3.89 -2.18
N LEU A 164 14.38 5.07 -2.76
CA LEU A 164 15.45 5.95 -3.23
C LEU A 164 16.35 6.42 -2.08
N LEU A 165 15.74 6.90 -0.98
CA LEU A 165 16.47 7.32 0.22
C LEU A 165 17.24 6.16 0.83
N SER A 166 16.64 4.97 0.90
CA SER A 166 17.32 3.75 1.36
C SER A 166 18.51 3.40 0.46
N ALA A 167 18.36 3.49 -0.86
CA ALA A 167 19.45 3.22 -1.80
C ALA A 167 20.64 4.17 -1.59
N ILE A 168 20.35 5.47 -1.40
CA ILE A 168 21.37 6.50 -1.14
C ILE A 168 22.03 6.28 0.22
N ALA A 169 21.23 6.05 1.27
CA ALA A 169 21.72 5.92 2.65
C ALA A 169 22.58 4.66 2.87
N TYR A 170 22.21 3.53 2.27
CA TYR A 170 22.94 2.26 2.40
C TYR A 170 24.02 2.05 1.33
N GLY A 171 24.21 3.00 0.40
CA GLY A 171 25.25 2.92 -0.64
C GLY A 171 25.08 1.71 -1.58
N HIS A 172 23.86 1.20 -1.74
CA HIS A 172 23.63 0.05 -2.62
C HIS A 172 23.86 0.46 -4.07
N PRO A 173 24.68 -0.29 -4.85
CA PRO A 173 24.92 0.03 -6.25
C PRO A 173 23.60 -0.09 -7.02
N MET A 174 23.00 1.06 -7.34
CA MET A 174 21.80 1.14 -8.17
C MET A 174 22.15 0.71 -9.59
N SER A 175 21.41 -0.24 -10.13
CA SER A 175 21.58 -0.65 -11.53
C SER A 175 21.15 0.50 -12.44
N ALA A 176 21.80 0.67 -13.60
CA ALA A 176 21.34 1.62 -14.61
C ALA A 176 19.86 1.38 -14.99
N LEU A 177 19.41 0.12 -14.91
CA LEU A 177 18.02 -0.27 -15.17
C LEU A 177 17.06 0.23 -14.07
N SER A 178 17.46 0.26 -12.80
CA SER A 178 16.61 0.79 -11.72
C SER A 178 16.48 2.32 -11.83
N ILE A 179 17.56 3.02 -12.18
CA ILE A 179 17.52 4.47 -12.44
C ILE A 179 16.58 4.78 -13.62
N PHE A 180 16.63 3.99 -14.68
CA PHE A 180 15.72 4.15 -15.82
C PHE A 180 14.26 3.89 -15.44
N GLY A 181 13.97 2.82 -14.69
CA GLY A 181 12.62 2.54 -14.17
C GLY A 181 12.10 3.65 -13.25
N LEU A 182 12.96 4.23 -12.42
CA LEU A 182 12.65 5.37 -11.56
C LEU A 182 12.23 6.60 -12.40
N MET A 183 13.00 6.94 -13.43
CA MET A 183 12.69 8.07 -14.33
C MET A 183 11.35 7.89 -15.05
N ILE A 184 11.07 6.69 -15.56
CA ILE A 184 9.77 6.36 -16.17
C ILE A 184 8.63 6.53 -15.17
N THR A 185 8.82 6.08 -13.93
CA THR A 185 7.79 6.14 -12.89
C THR A 185 7.49 7.58 -12.51
N PHE A 186 8.52 8.43 -12.33
CA PHE A 186 8.32 9.86 -12.11
C PHE A 186 7.60 10.54 -13.29
N ALA A 187 8.03 10.27 -14.52
CA ALA A 187 7.37 10.81 -15.72
C ALA A 187 5.89 10.42 -15.80
N ALA A 188 5.55 9.17 -15.46
CA ALA A 188 4.18 8.69 -15.43
C ALA A 188 3.34 9.38 -14.33
N ILE A 189 3.91 9.63 -13.15
CA ILE A 189 3.22 10.37 -12.08
C ILE A 189 2.94 11.81 -12.52
N PHE A 190 3.95 12.50 -13.06
CA PHE A 190 3.77 13.87 -13.59
C PHE A 190 2.75 13.91 -14.73
N GLY A 191 2.77 12.95 -15.64
CA GLY A 191 1.79 12.81 -16.72
C GLY A 191 0.36 12.59 -16.20
N THR A 192 0.21 11.78 -15.15
CA THR A 192 -1.09 11.54 -14.49
C THR A 192 -1.61 12.82 -13.83
N ILE A 193 -0.75 13.57 -13.15
CA ILE A 193 -1.11 14.86 -12.52
C ILE A 193 -1.50 15.89 -13.59
N TYR A 194 -0.71 16.01 -14.66
CA TYR A 194 -0.95 16.96 -15.75
C TYR A 194 -2.26 16.68 -16.49
N THR A 195 -2.48 15.43 -16.91
CA THR A 195 -3.70 15.01 -17.62
C THR A 195 -4.94 15.29 -16.77
N ARG A 196 -4.83 15.14 -15.45
CA ARG A 196 -5.94 15.36 -14.53
C ARG A 196 -6.21 16.83 -14.27
N HIS A 197 -5.18 17.68 -14.18
CA HIS A 197 -5.35 19.14 -14.10
C HIS A 197 -6.06 19.68 -15.35
N HIS A 198 -5.71 19.18 -16.54
CA HIS A 198 -6.32 19.63 -17.79
C HIS A 198 -7.80 19.20 -17.94
N ARG A 199 -8.26 18.24 -17.12
CA ARG A 199 -9.65 17.77 -17.14
C ARG A 199 -10.58 18.50 -16.15
N THR A 200 -9.99 19.18 -15.17
CA THR A 200 -10.72 19.98 -14.17
C THR A 200 -10.93 21.44 -14.57
N THR A 201 -10.44 21.84 -15.75
CA THR A 201 -10.63 23.18 -16.36
C THR A 201 -11.54 23.01 -17.56
#